data_AF-A0A959VMY3-F1
#
_entry.id   AF-A0A959VMY3-F1
#
_cell.length_a   1.000
_cell.length_b   1.000
_cell.length_c   1.000
_cell.angle_alpha   90.00
_cell.angle_beta   90.00
_cell.angle_gamma   90.00
#
_symmetry.space_group_name_H-M   'P 1'
#
loop_
_entity.id
_entity.type
_entity.pdbx_description
1 polymer ?
#
loop_
_entity_poly.entity_id
_entity_poly.type
_entity_poly.pdbx_seq_one_letter_code
_entity_poly.pdbx_strand_id
1 'polypeptide(L)'
;MAELPDISGRRIDLGVEGDLPPGAEPSVHDARAALPDQELDRSLRPPTLADFVNQAQVTDQLAVFIEAARGRGEPLDHVLLAGPPGLGKTSLANIVAAEM
;
A
#
# COMPACT_ATOMS: atom_id res chain seq x y z
N MET A 1 -1.76 -0.20 41.69
CA MET A 1 -2.52 0.88 41.04
C MET A 1 -1.48 1.87 40.52
N ALA A 2 -0.95 1.61 39.33
CA ALA A 2 0.11 2.44 38.72
C ALA A 2 -0.58 3.49 37.85
N GLU A 3 -0.39 4.76 38.16
CA GLU A 3 -0.88 5.86 37.33
C GLU A 3 -0.21 5.84 35.95
N LEU A 4 -1.04 5.86 34.91
CA LEU A 4 -0.60 6.01 33.52
C LEU A 4 -0.13 7.45 33.30
N PRO A 5 1.01 7.69 32.63
CA PRO A 5 1.45 9.05 32.33
C PRO A 5 0.50 9.70 31.32
N ASP A 6 0.10 10.94 31.61
CA ASP A 6 -0.71 11.79 30.72
C ASP A 6 0.11 12.17 29.48
N ILE A 7 -0.32 11.66 28.32
CA ILE A 7 0.30 11.85 27.01
C ILE A 7 -0.32 13.02 26.22
N SER A 8 -1.22 13.81 26.82
CA SER A 8 -2.03 14.84 26.14
C SER A 8 -1.23 16.03 25.57
N GLY A 9 0.08 16.12 25.80
CA GLY A 9 0.90 17.25 25.33
C GLY A 9 2.18 16.86 24.58
N ARG A 10 2.42 15.58 24.30
CA ARG A 10 3.70 15.15 23.70
C ARG A 10 3.67 15.37 22.19
N ARG A 11 4.05 16.57 21.77
CA ARG A 11 4.34 16.88 20.37
C ARG A 11 5.48 15.97 19.91
N ILE A 12 5.17 15.04 19.02
CA ILE A 12 6.18 14.18 18.40
C ILE A 12 6.89 15.05 17.38
N ASP A 13 8.11 15.47 17.69
CA ASP A 13 8.98 16.15 16.73
C ASP A 13 9.39 15.12 15.66
N LEU A 14 8.55 14.96 14.63
CA LEU A 14 8.94 14.32 13.38
C LEU A 14 10.00 15.24 12.77
N GLY A 15 11.26 14.87 12.91
CA GLY A 15 12.39 15.61 12.36
C GLY A 15 12.26 15.77 10.84
N VAL A 16 11.70 16.89 10.41
CA VAL A 16 11.81 17.39 9.04
C VAL A 16 12.90 18.46 9.07
N GLU A 17 14.15 18.04 9.22
CA GLU A 17 15.30 18.92 9.05
C GLU A 17 15.58 19.08 7.55
N GLY A 18 14.77 19.91 6.91
CA GLY A 18 15.01 20.44 5.57
C GLY A 18 14.88 21.96 5.64
N ASP A 19 15.94 22.66 5.23
CA ASP A 19 15.98 24.12 5.12
C ASP A 19 14.83 24.62 4.25
N LEU A 20 13.77 25.15 4.88
CA LEU A 20 12.71 25.85 4.16
C LEU A 20 13.24 27.21 3.73
N PRO A 21 13.16 27.59 2.44
CA PRO A 21 13.53 28.92 2.02
C PRO A 21 12.68 29.97 2.76
N PRO A 22 13.28 31.10 3.19
CA PRO A 22 12.57 32.12 3.95
C PRO A 22 11.41 32.69 3.13
N GLY A 23 10.18 32.49 3.61
CA GLY A 23 8.94 32.92 2.95
C GLY A 23 8.11 31.79 2.33
N ALA A 24 8.55 30.53 2.41
CA ALA A 24 7.69 29.39 2.09
C ALA A 24 6.78 29.07 3.28
N GLU A 25 5.50 29.42 3.15
CA GLU A 25 4.45 28.87 4.01
C GLU A 25 4.44 27.33 3.83
N PRO A 26 4.36 26.52 4.90
CA PRO A 26 4.19 25.09 4.76
C PRO A 26 2.84 24.79 4.10
N SER A 27 2.83 24.67 2.77
CA SER A 27 1.66 24.18 2.05
C SER A 27 1.60 22.67 2.22
N VAL A 28 0.61 22.22 2.99
CA VAL A 28 0.14 20.83 2.90
C VAL A 28 -0.36 20.66 1.47
N HIS A 29 0.48 20.11 0.60
CA HIS A 29 0.07 19.70 -0.73
C HIS A 29 -0.88 18.53 -0.54
N ASP A 30 -2.19 18.81 -0.53
CA ASP A 30 -3.19 17.77 -0.68
C ASP A 30 -3.00 17.20 -2.09
N ALA A 31 -2.31 16.06 -2.19
CA ALA A 31 -2.09 15.34 -3.43
C ALA A 31 -3.42 14.98 -4.15
N ARG A 32 -4.57 15.15 -3.47
CA ARG A 32 -5.92 15.03 -4.03
C ARG A 32 -6.28 16.10 -5.07
N ALA A 33 -5.63 17.25 -5.10
CA ALA A 33 -6.13 18.39 -5.89
C ALA A 33 -5.84 18.31 -7.41
N ALA A 34 -5.01 17.36 -7.87
CA ALA A 34 -4.49 17.37 -9.24
C ALA A 34 -4.97 16.22 -10.14
N LEU A 35 -5.54 15.14 -9.59
CA LEU A 35 -5.90 13.95 -10.36
C LEU A 35 -7.39 13.64 -10.22
N PRO A 36 -8.08 13.25 -11.31
CA PRO A 36 -9.40 12.65 -11.21
C PRO A 36 -9.40 11.50 -10.18
N ASP A 37 -10.46 11.37 -9.37
CA ASP A 37 -10.53 10.36 -8.29
C ASP A 37 -10.19 8.93 -8.75
N GLN A 38 -10.52 8.57 -10.00
CA GLN A 38 -10.16 7.28 -10.58
C GLN A 38 -8.67 7.10 -10.85
N GLU A 39 -7.97 8.18 -11.22
CA GLU A 39 -6.54 8.18 -11.51
C GLU A 39 -5.74 8.16 -10.19
N LEU A 40 -6.23 8.85 -9.16
CA LEU A 40 -5.68 8.76 -7.82
C LEU A 40 -5.87 7.36 -7.22
N ASP A 41 -7.05 6.76 -7.35
CA ASP A 41 -7.34 5.41 -6.85
C ASP A 41 -6.53 4.33 -7.58
N ARG A 42 -6.16 4.55 -8.85
CA ARG A 42 -5.18 3.69 -9.55
C ARG A 42 -3.77 3.89 -9.02
N SER A 43 -3.36 5.14 -8.80
CA SER A 43 -2.02 5.46 -8.26
C SER A 43 -1.78 4.92 -6.86
N LEU A 44 -2.83 4.71 -6.06
CA LEU A 44 -2.75 4.17 -4.69
C LEU A 44 -2.72 2.64 -4.65
N ARG A 45 -3.04 1.96 -5.76
CA ARG A 45 -2.99 0.49 -5.80
C ARG A 45 -1.55 0.04 -6.02
N PRO A 46 -1.05 -0.89 -5.20
CA PRO A 46 0.28 -1.46 -5.41
C PRO A 46 0.37 -2.10 -6.80
N PRO A 47 1.39 -1.76 -7.61
CA PRO A 47 1.53 -2.27 -8.98
C PRO A 47 2.11 -3.69 -9.01
N THR A 48 2.89 -4.06 -8.00
CA THR A 48 3.49 -5.39 -7.88
C THR A 48 3.10 -6.06 -6.57
N LEU A 49 3.31 -7.38 -6.50
CA LEU A 49 3.09 -8.16 -5.30
C LEU A 49 4.03 -7.74 -4.17
N ALA A 50 5.24 -7.29 -4.51
CA ALA A 50 6.22 -6.78 -3.55
C ALA A 50 5.80 -5.45 -2.90
N ASP A 51 4.98 -4.65 -3.61
CA ASP A 51 4.44 -3.38 -3.09
C ASP A 51 3.19 -3.60 -2.22
N PHE A 52 2.65 -4.83 -2.16
CA PHE A 52 1.45 -5.14 -1.39
C PHE A 52 1.77 -5.33 0.10
N VAL A 53 1.40 -4.34 0.91
CA VAL A 53 1.70 -4.33 2.36
C VAL A 53 0.66 -5.05 3.22
N ASN A 54 1.09 -5.48 4.42
CA ASN A 54 0.24 -5.98 5.52
C ASN A 54 -0.45 -7.36 5.35
N GLN A 55 -0.11 -8.16 4.34
CA GLN A 55 -0.62 -9.54 4.22
C GLN A 55 0.46 -10.52 3.76
N ALA A 56 1.61 -10.52 4.44
CA ALA A 56 2.82 -11.28 4.07
C ALA A 56 2.52 -12.76 3.76
N GLN A 57 1.71 -13.43 4.59
CA GLN A 57 1.38 -14.84 4.36
C GLN A 57 0.68 -15.09 3.01
N VAL A 58 -0.25 -14.22 2.64
CA VAL A 58 -1.02 -14.35 1.38
C VAL A 58 -0.14 -13.99 0.20
N THR A 59 0.65 -12.92 0.32
CA THR A 59 1.56 -12.49 -0.74
C THR A 59 2.67 -13.52 -0.98
N ASP A 60 3.24 -14.11 0.07
CA ASP A 60 4.29 -15.13 -0.05
C ASP A 60 3.77 -16.40 -0.73
N GLN A 61 2.57 -16.86 -0.34
CA GLN A 61 1.94 -18.00 -1.00
C GLN A 61 1.66 -17.71 -2.48
N LEU A 62 1.08 -16.55 -2.76
CA LEU A 62 0.77 -16.14 -4.13
C LEU A 62 2.03 -16.01 -4.99
N ALA A 63 3.13 -15.48 -4.44
CA ALA A 63 4.41 -15.38 -5.12
C ALA A 63 4.93 -16.77 -5.54
N VAL A 64 4.85 -17.76 -4.65
CA VAL A 64 5.23 -19.14 -4.97
C VAL A 64 4.39 -19.71 -6.11
N PHE A 65 3.07 -19.46 -6.12
CA PHE A 65 2.20 -19.94 -7.20
C PHE A 65 2.48 -19.26 -8.54
N ILE A 66 2.67 -17.93 -8.55
CA ILE A 66 3.02 -17.16 -9.75
C ILE A 66 4.34 -17.66 -10.32
N GLU A 67 5.38 -17.75 -9.50
CA GLU A 67 6.71 -18.22 -9.95
C GLU A 67 6.66 -19.66 -10.47
N ALA A 68 5.87 -20.52 -9.84
CA ALA A 68 5.68 -21.89 -10.32
C ALA A 68 4.95 -21.94 -11.66
N ALA A 69 3.90 -21.12 -11.87
CA ALA A 69 3.16 -21.07 -13.13
C ALA A 69 4.01 -20.49 -14.27
N ARG A 70 4.73 -19.39 -14.00
CA ARG A 70 5.70 -18.79 -14.93
C ARG A 70 6.81 -19.76 -15.31
N GLY A 71 7.35 -20.51 -14.35
CA GLY A 71 8.37 -21.53 -14.59
C GLY A 71 7.89 -22.68 -15.48
N ARG A 72 6.59 -22.97 -15.50
CA ARG A 72 5.96 -23.95 -16.39
C ARG A 72 5.52 -23.35 -17.74
N GLY A 73 5.49 -22.03 -17.87
CA GLY A 73 5.00 -21.34 -19.06
C GLY A 73 3.49 -21.49 -19.26
N GLU A 74 2.74 -21.69 -18.18
CA GLU A 74 1.29 -21.84 -18.20
C GLU A 74 0.60 -20.78 -17.33
N PRO A 75 -0.70 -20.52 -17.56
CA PRO A 75 -1.46 -19.61 -16.72
C PRO A 75 -1.49 -20.07 -15.26
N LEU A 76 -1.68 -19.13 -14.34
CA LEU A 76 -1.96 -19.45 -12.95
C LEU A 76 -3.23 -20.30 -12.89
N ASP A 77 -3.22 -21.28 -11.99
CA ASP A 77 -4.43 -22.04 -11.64
C ASP A 77 -5.53 -21.11 -11.08
N HIS A 78 -6.63 -21.70 -10.63
CA HIS A 78 -7.78 -20.94 -10.15
C HIS A 78 -7.52 -20.32 -8.78
N VAL A 79 -7.77 -19.01 -8.65
CA VAL A 79 -7.61 -18.26 -7.41
C VAL A 79 -8.96 -17.68 -6.96
N LEU A 80 -9.30 -17.90 -5.69
CA LEU A 80 -10.44 -17.27 -5.03
C LEU A 80 -9.94 -16.28 -3.97
N LEU A 81 -10.18 -14.98 -4.20
CA LEU A 81 -9.88 -13.93 -3.23
C LEU A 81 -11.11 -13.64 -2.37
N ALA A 82 -11.09 -14.06 -1.10
CA ALA A 82 -12.21 -13.92 -0.17
C ALA A 82 -11.81 -13.13 1.08
N GLY A 83 -12.73 -12.30 1.59
CA GLY A 83 -12.53 -11.56 2.84
C GLY A 83 -13.35 -10.26 2.93
N PRO A 84 -13.40 -9.63 4.12
CA PRO A 84 -14.03 -8.33 4.37
C PRO A 84 -13.69 -7.23 3.34
N PRO A 85 -14.54 -6.20 3.18
CA PRO A 85 -14.23 -5.06 2.30
C PRO A 85 -12.94 -4.36 2.73
N GLY A 86 -12.20 -3.79 1.77
CA GLY A 86 -10.96 -3.04 2.05
C GLY A 86 -9.66 -3.86 2.14
N LEU A 87 -9.72 -5.20 2.11
CA LEU A 87 -8.52 -6.05 2.21
C LEU A 87 -7.72 -6.21 0.89
N GLY A 88 -7.90 -5.33 -0.09
CA GLY A 88 -7.08 -5.35 -1.30
C GLY A 88 -7.34 -6.49 -2.29
N LYS A 89 -8.48 -7.21 -2.19
CA LYS A 89 -8.86 -8.30 -3.14
C LYS A 89 -8.78 -7.88 -4.61
N THR A 90 -9.37 -6.74 -4.96
CA THR A 90 -9.32 -6.20 -6.33
C THR A 90 -7.90 -5.81 -6.72
N SER A 91 -7.10 -5.31 -5.78
CA SER A 91 -5.69 -4.96 -6.03
C SER A 91 -4.86 -6.22 -6.29
N LEU A 92 -5.02 -7.28 -5.49
CA LEU A 92 -4.37 -8.57 -5.71
C LEU A 92 -4.75 -9.19 -7.06
N ALA A 93 -6.02 -9.12 -7.47
CA ALA A 93 -6.43 -9.62 -8.78
C ALA A 93 -5.71 -8.88 -9.93
N ASN A 94 -5.55 -7.56 -9.83
CA ASN A 94 -4.82 -6.77 -10.82
C ASN A 94 -3.32 -7.07 -10.82
N ILE A 95 -2.72 -7.26 -9.64
CA ILE A 95 -1.31 -7.66 -9.51
C ILE A 95 -1.08 -9.01 -10.19
N VAL A 96 -1.93 -10.00 -9.92
CA VAL A 96 -1.85 -11.32 -10.58
C VAL A 96 -1.93 -11.18 -12.10
N ALA A 97 -2.87 -10.37 -12.61
CA ALA A 97 -3.00 -10.16 -14.05
C ALA A 97 -1.80 -9.43 -14.67
N ALA A 98 -1.04 -8.66 -13.89
CA ALA A 98 0.14 -7.94 -14.35
C ALA A 98 1.42 -8.78 -14.31
N GLU A 99 1.52 -9.74 -13.38
CA GLU A 99 2.71 -10.58 -13.18
C GLU A 99 2.69 -11.92 -13.94
N MET A 100 1.52 -12.32 -14.44
CA MET A 100 1.32 -13.50 -15.28
C MET A 100 1.54 -13.18 -16.78
#